data_AF-A0A2R7NZE1-F1
#
_entry.id   AF-A0A2R7NZE1-F1
#
_cell.length_a   1.000
_cell.length_b   1.000
_cell.length_c   1.000
_cell.angle_alpha   90.00
_cell.angle_beta   90.00
_cell.angle_gamma   90.00
#
_symmetry.space_group_name_H-M   'P 1'
#
loop_
_entity.id
_entity.type
_entity.pdbx_description
1 polymer ?
#
loop_
_entity_poly.entity_id
_entity_poly.type
_entity_poly.pdbx_seq_one_letter_code
_entity_poly.pdbx_strand_id
1 'polypeptide(L)'
;GALVVNLGDMIPRWTNGLYRSNPHRVRNVHSGGTPRHSIPFFYTPDYEAQVVPVPTCVPAGESPRFAPCTVGEHLQAMYRKTYGLGQTTTPASAAVMA
;
A
#
# COMPACT_ATOMS: atom_id res chain seq x y z
N GLY A 1 -11.77 13.02 -22.34
CA GLY A 1 -11.44 11.78 -21.63
C GLY A 1 -10.91 12.12 -20.24
N ALA A 2 -10.84 11.16 -19.33
CA ALA A 2 -10.33 11.37 -17.98
C ALA A 2 -9.64 10.10 -17.45
N LEU A 3 -8.74 10.27 -16.49
CA LEU A 3 -8.15 9.19 -15.70
C LEU A 3 -8.77 9.21 -14.31
N VAL A 4 -9.09 8.03 -13.79
CA VAL A 4 -9.47 7.87 -12.39
C VAL A 4 -8.21 7.50 -11.61
N VAL A 5 -7.82 8.34 -10.64
CA VAL A 5 -6.64 8.14 -9.79
C VAL A 5 -7.10 7.81 -8.38
N ASN A 6 -6.61 6.70 -7.84
CA ASN A 6 -6.93 6.23 -6.49
C ASN A 6 -5.65 6.16 -5.64
N LEU A 7 -5.81 6.31 -4.33
CA LEU A 7 -4.72 6.18 -3.36
C LEU A 7 -4.66 4.74 -2.85
N GLY A 8 -3.45 4.15 -2.83
CA GLY A 8 -3.22 2.81 -2.28
C GLY A 8 -2.90 2.81 -0.78
N ASP A 9 -2.78 1.61 -0.20
CA ASP A 9 -2.60 1.40 1.26
C ASP A 9 -1.26 1.91 1.84
N MET A 10 -0.30 2.29 0.99
CA MET A 10 0.92 2.99 1.42
C MET A 10 0.66 4.47 1.73
N ILE A 11 -0.30 5.11 1.08
CA ILE A 11 -0.56 6.55 1.23
C ILE A 11 -0.97 6.93 2.66
N PRO A 12 -1.85 6.17 3.37
CA PRO A 12 -2.11 6.43 4.78
C PRO A 12 -0.86 6.38 5.67
N ARG A 13 0.13 5.54 5.33
CA ARG A 13 1.39 5.45 6.10
C ARG A 13 2.25 6.69 5.91
N TRP A 14 2.45 7.12 4.66
CA TRP A 14 3.22 8.35 4.35
C TRP A 14 2.55 9.61 4.88
N THR A 15 1.22 9.67 4.86
CA THR A 15 0.47 10.85 5.29
C THR A 15 0.05 10.80 6.76
N ASN A 16 0.56 9.83 7.52
CA ASN A 16 0.21 9.62 8.93
C ASN A 16 -1.32 9.56 9.17
N GLY A 17 -2.06 9.04 8.19
CA GLY A 17 -3.51 8.87 8.23
C GLY A 17 -4.33 10.09 7.80
N LEU A 18 -3.70 11.16 7.30
CA LEU A 18 -4.41 12.30 6.72
C LEU A 18 -5.21 11.89 5.48
N TYR A 19 -4.61 11.06 4.61
CA TYR A 19 -5.28 10.49 3.44
C TYR A 19 -5.61 9.02 3.63
N ARG A 20 -6.66 8.57 2.95
CA ARG A 20 -7.21 7.21 3.07
C ARG A 20 -7.17 6.48 1.73
N SER A 21 -6.88 5.18 1.79
CA SER A 21 -7.09 4.25 0.69
C SER A 21 -8.56 3.82 0.70
N ASN A 22 -9.35 4.38 -0.22
CA ASN A 22 -10.79 4.17 -0.24
C ASN A 22 -11.14 2.81 -0.85
N PRO A 23 -12.00 2.01 -0.19
CA PRO A 23 -12.54 0.80 -0.78
C PRO A 23 -13.29 1.12 -2.08
N HIS A 24 -13.05 0.35 -3.13
CA HIS A 24 -13.71 0.52 -4.42
C HIS A 24 -14.05 -0.84 -5.04
N ARG A 25 -15.11 -0.88 -5.84
CA ARG A 25 -15.59 -2.10 -6.53
C ARG A 25 -16.11 -1.76 -7.92
N VAL A 26 -16.05 -2.71 -8.84
CA VAL A 26 -16.57 -2.56 -10.20
C VAL A 26 -17.91 -3.29 -10.33
N ARG A 27 -18.91 -2.63 -10.92
CA ARG A 27 -20.19 -3.24 -11.32
C ARG A 27 -20.46 -2.91 -12.78
N ASN A 28 -20.62 -3.92 -13.62
CA ASN A 28 -20.91 -3.74 -15.05
C ASN A 28 -22.42 -3.68 -15.33
N VAL A 29 -23.13 -2.70 -14.76
CA VAL A 29 -24.60 -2.64 -14.82
C VAL A 29 -25.15 -1.70 -15.90
N HIS A 30 -24.30 -0.89 -16.53
CA HIS A 30 -24.72 0.11 -17.51
C HIS A 30 -24.26 -0.21 -18.94
N SER A 31 -23.61 -1.35 -19.17
CA SER A 31 -23.06 -1.71 -20.48
C SER A 31 -24.06 -2.40 -21.42
N GLY A 32 -25.31 -2.64 -20.97
CA GLY A 32 -26.30 -3.40 -21.76
C GLY A 32 -25.84 -4.82 -22.09
N GLY A 33 -25.02 -5.44 -21.24
CA GLY A 33 -24.43 -6.76 -21.50
C GLY A 33 -23.09 -6.72 -22.25
N THR A 34 -22.65 -5.54 -22.72
CA THR A 34 -21.37 -5.38 -23.41
C THR A 34 -20.19 -5.54 -22.43
N PRO A 35 -19.05 -6.11 -22.88
CA PRO A 35 -17.82 -6.11 -22.09
C PRO A 35 -17.36 -4.72 -21.68
N ARG A 36 -16.93 -4.57 -20.43
CA ARG A 36 -16.27 -3.36 -19.92
C ARG A 36 -14.77 -3.62 -19.81
N HIS A 37 -13.98 -2.83 -20.53
CA HIS A 37 -12.53 -2.89 -20.46
C HIS A 37 -11.98 -1.86 -19.46
N SER A 38 -10.92 -2.23 -18.74
CA SER A 38 -10.15 -1.32 -17.89
C SER A 38 -8.68 -1.69 -17.94
N ILE A 39 -7.82 -0.67 -17.96
CA ILE A 39 -6.37 -0.83 -18.01
C ILE A 39 -5.81 -0.12 -16.78
N PRO A 40 -5.72 -0.80 -15.62
CA PRO A 40 -5.14 -0.20 -14.42
C PRO A 40 -3.61 -0.16 -14.53
N PHE A 41 -3.03 0.95 -14.08
CA PHE A 41 -1.60 1.06 -13.82
C PHE A 41 -1.39 1.31 -12.33
N PHE A 42 -0.53 0.51 -11.71
CA PHE A 42 -0.18 0.65 -10.29
C PHE A 42 1.27 1.09 -10.19
N TYR A 43 1.48 2.28 -9.61
CA TYR A 43 2.81 2.79 -9.34
C TYR A 43 3.23 2.39 -7.92
N THR A 44 4.46 1.90 -7.78
CA THR A 44 5.12 1.67 -6.50
C THR A 44 6.57 2.17 -6.59
N PRO A 45 7.14 2.73 -5.51
CA PRO A 45 8.57 3.02 -5.46
C PRO A 45 9.42 1.75 -5.47
N ASP A 46 10.75 1.92 -5.42
CA ASP A 46 11.70 0.83 -5.30
C ASP A 46 11.38 -0.09 -4.10
N TYR A 47 11.65 -1.37 -4.27
CA TYR A 47 11.29 -2.41 -3.31
C TYR A 47 11.87 -2.18 -1.90
N GLU A 48 13.11 -1.69 -1.82
CA GLU A 48 13.79 -1.40 -0.54
C GLU A 48 13.52 0.02 0.00
N ALA A 49 12.71 0.82 -0.70
CA ALA A 49 12.40 2.18 -0.24
C ALA A 49 11.63 2.15 1.09
N GLN A 50 12.00 3.05 2.00
CA GLN A 50 11.40 3.16 3.32
C GLN A 50 10.02 3.82 3.26
N VAL A 51 9.04 3.21 3.89
CA VAL A 51 7.68 3.73 4.08
C VAL A 51 7.58 4.30 5.49
N VAL A 52 8.01 5.55 5.64
CA VAL A 52 7.93 6.36 6.87
C VAL A 52 7.12 7.62 6.61
N PRO A 53 6.40 8.19 7.61
CA PRO A 53 5.58 9.36 7.35
C PRO A 53 6.41 10.54 6.86
N VAL A 54 5.87 11.29 5.91
CA VAL A 54 6.43 12.56 5.47
C VAL A 54 6.48 13.50 6.68
N PRO A 55 7.60 14.21 6.93
CA PRO A 55 7.77 14.98 8.17
C PRO A 55 6.63 15.98 8.44
N THR A 56 6.08 16.61 7.39
CA THR A 56 4.97 17.56 7.51
C THR A 56 3.61 16.93 7.81
N CYS A 57 3.51 15.60 7.76
CA CYS A 57 2.30 14.86 8.08
C CYS A 57 2.26 14.36 9.54
N VAL A 58 3.34 14.53 10.31
CA VAL A 58 3.37 14.24 11.74
C VAL A 58 3.29 15.57 12.50
N PRO A 59 2.20 15.85 13.25
CA PRO A 59 2.10 17.06 14.05
C PRO A 59 3.24 17.19 15.08
N ALA A 60 3.62 18.43 15.40
CA ALA A 60 4.65 18.68 16.39
C ALA A 60 4.26 18.10 17.76
N GLY A 61 5.15 17.29 18.34
CA GLY A 61 4.91 16.61 19.62
C GLY A 61 4.19 15.26 19.50
N GLU A 62 3.81 14.83 18.29
CA GLU A 62 3.24 13.51 18.05
C GLU A 62 4.27 12.50 17.50
N SER A 63 3.95 11.22 17.64
CA SER A 63 4.74 10.11 17.06
C SER A 63 4.05 9.52 15.82
N PRO A 64 4.81 8.92 14.89
CA PRO A 64 4.24 8.17 13.76
C PRO A 64 3.19 7.15 14.20
N ARG A 65 2.04 7.13 13.51
CA ARG A 65 0.93 6.20 13.81
C ARG A 65 1.14 4.79 13.26
N PHE A 66 2.06 4.64 12.31
CA PHE A 66 2.33 3.37 11.62
C PHE A 66 3.78 2.97 11.86
N ALA A 67 4.01 1.68 12.12
CA ALA A 67 5.36 1.13 12.17
C ALA A 67 6.04 1.27 10.79
N PRO A 68 7.34 1.66 10.75
CA PRO A 68 8.13 1.65 9.52
C PRO A 68 8.13 0.28 8.86
N CYS A 69 8.17 0.26 7.54
CA CYS A 69 8.43 -0.92 6.73
C CYS A 69 9.05 -0.51 5.39
N THR A 70 9.58 -1.45 4.63
CA THR A 70 9.90 -1.21 3.21
C THR A 70 8.66 -1.32 2.33
N VAL A 71 8.75 -0.81 1.09
CA VAL A 71 7.72 -1.04 0.06
C VAL A 71 7.54 -2.55 -0.16
N GLY A 72 8.63 -3.30 -0.22
CA GLY A 72 8.62 -4.75 -0.42
C GLY A 72 7.89 -5.50 0.68
N GLU A 73 8.16 -5.18 1.94
CA GLU A 73 7.45 -5.75 3.09
C GLU A 73 5.95 -5.46 3.03
N HIS A 74 5.58 -4.22 2.67
CA HIS A 74 4.19 -3.84 2.50
C HIS A 74 3.51 -4.63 1.39
N LEU A 75 4.15 -4.76 0.22
CA LEU A 75 3.64 -5.53 -0.92
C LEU A 75 3.47 -7.00 -0.57
N GLN A 76 4.45 -7.61 0.09
CA GLN A 76 4.33 -9.00 0.56
C GLN A 76 3.15 -9.17 1.52
N ALA A 77 2.96 -8.24 2.47
CA ALA A 77 1.82 -8.27 3.38
C ALA A 77 0.48 -8.17 2.63
N MET A 78 0.39 -7.32 1.61
CA MET A 78 -0.81 -7.19 0.78
C MET A 78 -1.07 -8.44 -0.07
N TYR A 79 -0.04 -9.06 -0.65
CA TYR A 79 -0.18 -10.32 -1.37
C TYR A 79 -0.66 -11.45 -0.47
N ARG A 80 -0.09 -11.58 0.74
CA ARG A 80 -0.53 -12.55 1.74
C ARG A 80 -2.01 -12.35 2.10
N LYS A 81 -2.42 -11.10 2.32
CA LYS A 81 -3.82 -10.75 2.62
C LYS A 81 -4.78 -11.05 1.47
N THR A 82 -4.43 -10.70 0.24
CA THR A 82 -5.29 -10.85 -0.95
C THR A 82 -5.46 -12.30 -1.35
N TYR A 83 -4.39 -13.09 -1.29
CA TYR A 83 -4.39 -14.49 -1.75
C TYR A 83 -4.50 -15.51 -0.61
N GLY A 84 -4.60 -15.06 0.64
CA GLY A 84 -4.70 -15.95 1.80
C GLY A 84 -3.43 -16.76 2.07
N LEU A 85 -2.25 -16.26 1.69
CA LEU A 85 -0.98 -16.95 1.92
C LEU A 85 -0.55 -16.74 3.39
N GLY A 86 -0.26 -17.85 4.10
CA GLY A 86 0.21 -17.82 5.49
C GLY A 86 1.51 -17.03 5.68
N GLN A 87 1.82 -16.64 6.92
CA GLN A 87 3.09 -15.99 7.23
C GLN A 87 4.22 -17.02 7.10
N THR A 88 5.13 -16.81 6.14
CA THR A 88 6.43 -17.46 6.14
C THR A 88 7.30 -16.73 7.17
N THR A 89 7.61 -17.38 8.29
CA THR A 89 8.57 -16.87 9.27
C THR A 89 9.93 -16.76 8.57
N THR A 90 10.36 -15.55 8.22
CA THR A 90 11.77 -15.32 7.88
C THR A 90 12.54 -15.47 9.19
N PRO A 91 13.50 -16.41 9.33
CA PRO A 91 14.34 -16.46 10.52
C PRO A 91 15.09 -15.13 10.61
N ALA A 92 15.06 -14.50 11.78
CA ALA A 92 15.84 -13.30 12.06
C ALA A 92 17.29 -13.56 11.62
N SER A 93 17.82 -12.73 10.70
CA SER A 93 19.22 -12.82 10.32
C SER A 93 20.06 -12.76 11.59
N ALA A 94 20.83 -13.81 11.85
CA ALA A 94 21.81 -13.82 12.91
C ALA A 94 22.65 -12.55 12.79
N ALA A 95 22.66 -11.75 13.86
CA ALA A 95 23.61 -10.68 14.01
C ALA A 95 25.00 -11.30 13.84
N VAL A 96 25.64 -11.03 12.71
CA VAL A 96 27.07 -11.26 12.56
C VAL A 96 27.73 -10.15 13.36
N MET A 97 28.02 -10.47 14.62
CA MET A 97 28.94 -9.72 15.46
C MET A 97 30.33 -9.86 14.84
N ALA A 98 30.87 -8.75 14.36
CA ALA A 98 32.29 -8.49 14.21
C ALA A 98 32.59 -7.20 14.98
#